data_AF-A0A5K8AAW8-F1
#
_entry.id   AF-A0A5K8AAW8-F1
#
_cell.length_a   1.000
_cell.length_b   1.000
_cell.length_c   1.000
_cell.angle_alpha   90.00
_cell.angle_beta   90.00
_cell.angle_gamma   90.00
#
_symmetry.space_group_name_H-M   'P 1'
#
loop_
_entity.id
_entity.type
_entity.pdbx_description
1 polymer ?
#
loop_
_entity_poly.entity_id
_entity_poly.type
_entity_poly.pdbx_seq_one_letter_code
_entity_poly.pdbx_strand_id
1 'polypeptide(L)' 'MLQNNPALKSKIDQLWNKFWAGGIANPLTAIEQITYLLFMKRLDDLDRKQ' A
#
# COMPACT_ATOMS: atom_id res chain seq x y z
N MET A 1 -6.78 16.81 -4.89
CA MET A 1 -5.66 16.29 -4.06
C MET A 1 -4.75 15.32 -4.80
N LEU A 2 -5.23 14.19 -5.36
CA LEU A 2 -4.37 13.33 -6.21
C LEU A 2 -4.10 13.90 -7.61
N GLN A 3 -5.00 14.76 -8.10
CA GLN A 3 -4.81 15.48 -9.37
C GLN A 3 -3.57 16.37 -9.40
N ASN A 4 -3.08 16.79 -8.23
CA ASN A 4 -1.89 17.65 -8.11
C ASN A 4 -0.58 16.83 -8.00
N ASN A 5 -0.66 15.49 -7.99
CA ASN A 5 0.51 14.62 -7.92
C ASN A 5 0.30 13.33 -8.74
N PRO A 6 0.53 13.38 -10.07
CA PRO A 6 0.27 12.24 -10.96
C PRO A 6 1.16 11.03 -10.66
N ALA A 7 2.39 11.26 -10.18
CA ALA A 7 3.31 10.20 -9.79
C ALA A 7 2.78 9.41 -8.57
N LEU A 8 2.23 10.11 -7.57
CA LEU A 8 1.61 9.46 -6.42
C LEU A 8 0.35 8.68 -6.83
N LYS A 9 -0.50 9.27 -7.69
CA LYS A 9 -1.68 8.57 -8.21
C LYS A 9 -1.29 7.27 -8.92
N SER A 10 -0.30 7.32 -9.82
CA SER A 10 0.17 6.13 -10.54
C SER A 10 0.69 5.04 -9.60
N LYS A 11 1.39 5.39 -8.52
CA LYS A 11 1.83 4.43 -7.51
C LYS A 11 0.66 3.77 -6.77
N ILE A 12 -0.38 4.54 -6.44
CA ILE A 12 -1.60 4.02 -5.82
C ILE A 12 -2.31 3.06 -6.79
N ASP A 13 -2.48 3.44 -8.05
CA ASP A 13 -3.12 2.60 -9.07
C ASP A 13 -2.34 1.29 -9.27
N GLN A 14 -1.01 1.35 -9.33
CA GLN A 14 -0.15 0.17 -9.43
C GLN A 14 -0.28 -0.75 -8.21
N LEU A 15 -0.40 -0.18 -7.01
CA LEU A 15 -0.61 -0.95 -5.79
C LEU A 15 -1.94 -1.71 -5.89
N TRP A 16 -3.02 -1.03 -6.25
CA TRP A 16 -4.33 -1.65 -6.44
C TRP A 16 -4.31 -2.77 -7.48
N ASN A 17 -3.63 -2.56 -8.62
CA ASN A 17 -3.49 -3.58 -9.65
C ASN A 17 -2.76 -4.85 -9.14
N LYS A 18 -1.76 -4.70 -8.26
CA LYS A 18 -1.06 -5.85 -7.67
C LYS A 18 -1.98 -6.64 -6.74
N PHE A 19 -2.76 -5.97 -5.90
CA PHE A 19 -3.72 -6.62 -5.02
C PHE A 19 -4.82 -7.34 -5.81
N TRP A 20 -5.33 -6.69 -6.85
CA TRP A 20 -6.31 -7.30 -7.76
C TRP A 20 -5.77 -8.54 -8.47
N ALA A 21 -4.57 -8.45 -9.07
CA ALA A 21 -3.91 -9.58 -9.73
C ALA A 21 -3.56 -10.72 -8.76
N GLY A 22 -3.35 -10.40 -7.47
CA GLY A 22 -3.12 -11.37 -6.40
C GLY A 22 -4.40 -12.00 -5.83
N GLY A 23 -5.57 -11.73 -6.40
CA GLY A 23 -6.86 -12.30 -5.96
C GLY A 23 -7.53 -11.54 -4.81
N ILE A 24 -6.99 -10.39 -4.39
CA ILE A 24 -7.58 -9.54 -3.36
C ILE A 24 -8.40 -8.44 -4.04
N ALA A 25 -9.60 -8.82 -4.49
CA ALA A 25 -10.51 -7.93 -5.20
C ALA A 25 -11.39 -7.08 -4.26
N ASN A 26 -11.60 -7.50 -3.01
CA ASN A 26 -12.39 -6.75 -2.03
C ASN A 26 -11.60 -5.53 -1.53
N PRO A 27 -12.10 -4.29 -1.74
CA PRO A 27 -11.38 -3.08 -1.35
C PRO A 27 -11.10 -2.97 0.14
N LEU A 28 -12.00 -3.43 1.01
CA LEU A 28 -11.82 -3.39 2.45
C LEU A 28 -10.65 -4.30 2.87
N THR A 29 -10.64 -5.53 2.35
CA THR A 29 -9.56 -6.49 2.58
C THR A 29 -8.22 -5.94 2.07
N ALA A 30 -8.20 -5.34 0.88
CA ALA A 30 -6.98 -4.74 0.33
C ALA A 30 -6.45 -3.60 1.22
N ILE A 31 -7.32 -2.73 1.75
CA ILE A 31 -6.93 -1.66 2.67
C ILE A 31 -6.33 -2.23 3.95
N GLU A 32 -6.94 -3.26 4.53
CA GLU A 32 -6.40 -3.95 5.70
C GLU A 32 -5.01 -4.52 5.43
N GLN A 33 -4.82 -5.24 4.32
CA GLN A 33 -3.52 -5.80 3.97
C GLN A 33 -2.46 -4.72 3.71
N ILE A 34 -2.81 -3.65 3.00
CA ILE A 34 -1.91 -2.49 2.82
C ILE A 34 -1.52 -1.91 4.18
N THR A 35 -2.47 -1.77 5.10
CA THR A 35 -2.23 -1.24 6.44
C THR A 35 -1.27 -2.15 7.19
N TYR A 36 -1.49 -3.47 7.21
CA TYR A 36 -0.57 -4.41 7.84
C TYR A 36 0.86 -4.32 7.30
N LEU A 37 1.03 -4.26 5.97
CA LEU A 37 2.36 -4.11 5.36
C LEU A 37 3.05 -2.80 5.76
N LEU A 38 2.30 -1.69 5.82
CA LEU A 38 2.83 -0.40 6.26
C LEU A 38 3.27 -0.42 7.72
N PHE A 39 2.50 -1.06 8.59
CA PHE A 39 2.85 -1.19 10.00
C PHE A 39 4.07 -2.11 10.20
N MET A 40 4.12 -3.27 9.55
CA MET A 40 5.28 -4.17 9.60
C MET A 40 6.55 -3.46 9.13
N LYS A 41 6.50 -2.78 7.98
CA LYS A 41 7.66 -2.02 7.49
C LYS A 41 8.11 -0.94 8.48
N ARG A 42 7.17 -0.23 9.12
CA ARG A 42 7.52 0.80 10.11
C ARG A 42 8.17 0.18 11.35
N LEU A 43 7.72 -0.98 11.80
CA LEU A 43 8.34 -1.71 12.90
C LEU A 43 9.77 -2.12 12.53
N ASP A 44 9.97 -2.73 11.35
CA ASP A 44 11.30 -3.09 10.86
C ASP A 44 12.24 -1.89 10.77
N ASP A 45 11.74 -0.74 10.29
CA ASP A 45 12.52 0.50 10.17
C ASP A 45 12.89 1.10 11.54
N LEU A 46 12.08 0.84 12.59
CA LEU A 46 12.37 1.26 13.96
C LEU A 46 13.40 0.35 14.60
N ASP A 47 13.27 -0.96 14.41
CA ASP A 47 14.21 -1.95 14.94
C ASP A 47 15.61 -1.80 14.33
N ARG A 48 15.69 -1.51 13.02
CA ARG A 48 16.97 -1.27 12.31
C ARG A 48 17.69 0.03 12.69
N LYS A 49 17.04 0.94 13.41
CA LYS A 49 17.62 2.21 13.87
C LYS A 49 18.25 2.12 15.26
N GLN A 50 18.20 0.95 15.90
CA GLN A 50 18.95 0.63 17.11
C GLN A 50 20.40 0.24 16.78
#